data_AF-A0A356K2D6-F1
#
_entry.id   AF-A0A356K2D6-F1
#
_cell.length_a   1.000
_cell.length_b   1.000
_cell.length_c   1.000
_cell.angle_alpha   90.00
_cell.angle_beta   90.00
_cell.angle_gamma   90.00
#
_symmetry.space_group_name_H-M   'P 1'
#
loop_
_entity.id
_entity.type
_entity.pdbx_description
1 polymer ?
#
loop_
_entity_poly.entity_id
_entity_poly.type
_entity_poly.pdbx_seq_one_letter_code
_entity_poly.pdbx_strand_id
1 'polypeptide(L)'
;MFAFVPGKDALLFLAKIQKKIISVFNSNCSAEFFAVPVFPLWAFFSFPFPEKIISCEFLEPVLKDEKFIYPVKIFFLKDEKENIINLEIVFGKILGKIKSSLEFHLCPDEIKNCFPYKIRVFKTGNVLVQDNSWQLFDEKWCKCQPLS
;
A
#
# COMPACT_ATOMS: atom_id res chain seq x y z
N MET A 1 -15.09 8.69 3.05
CA MET A 1 -14.16 7.58 2.73
C MET A 1 -13.24 7.42 3.93
N PHE A 2 -12.61 6.28 4.11
CA PHE A 2 -11.62 6.04 5.16
C PHE A 2 -10.24 5.82 4.57
N ALA A 3 -9.20 6.04 5.37
CA ALA A 3 -7.82 5.78 5.00
C ALA A 3 -7.11 4.91 6.04
N PHE A 4 -6.26 4.01 5.54
CA PHE A 4 -5.26 3.29 6.29
C PHE A 4 -3.92 3.96 6.02
N VAL A 5 -3.24 4.33 7.10
CA VAL A 5 -1.99 5.08 7.05
C VAL A 5 -0.91 4.26 7.77
N PRO A 6 0.08 3.73 7.05
CA PRO A 6 1.18 3.01 7.67
C PRO A 6 1.90 3.90 8.71
N GLY A 7 2.49 3.26 9.74
CA GLY A 7 3.34 3.98 10.70
C GLY A 7 4.55 4.63 10.02
N LYS A 8 5.15 5.63 10.68
CA LYS A 8 6.27 6.44 10.12
C LYS A 8 7.40 5.57 9.54
N ASP A 9 7.84 4.55 10.28
CA ASP A 9 8.95 3.70 9.84
C ASP A 9 8.56 2.90 8.60
N ALA A 10 7.37 2.30 8.60
CA ALA A 10 6.83 1.60 7.44
C ALA A 10 6.71 2.53 6.23
N LEU A 11 6.21 3.76 6.39
CA LEU A 11 6.16 4.76 5.33
C LEU A 11 7.55 5.05 4.74
N LEU A 12 8.59 5.18 5.57
CA LEU A 12 9.95 5.40 5.10
C LEU A 12 10.46 4.21 4.27
N PHE A 13 10.18 2.98 4.69
CA PHE A 13 10.53 1.78 3.91
C PHE A 13 9.76 1.72 2.58
N LEU A 14 8.45 1.93 2.61
CA LEU A 14 7.59 1.93 1.41
C LEU A 14 8.02 3.02 0.42
N ALA A 15 8.40 4.21 0.88
CA ALA A 15 8.90 5.28 0.00
C ALA A 15 10.24 4.94 -0.65
N LYS A 16 11.17 4.31 0.10
CA LYS A 16 12.45 3.83 -0.45
C LYS A 16 12.22 2.77 -1.54
N ILE A 17 11.31 1.84 -1.29
CA ILE A 17 10.98 0.76 -2.21
C ILE A 17 10.26 1.31 -3.44
N GLN A 18 9.34 2.26 -3.28
CA GLN A 18 8.66 2.95 -4.38
C GLN A 18 9.68 3.58 -5.33
N LYS A 19 10.62 4.37 -4.78
CA LYS A 19 11.65 5.04 -5.58
C LYS A 19 12.48 4.03 -6.37
N LYS A 20 12.86 2.91 -5.73
CA LYS A 20 13.64 1.85 -6.38
C LYS A 20 12.87 1.20 -7.53
N ILE A 21 11.63 0.77 -7.27
CA ILE A 21 10.76 0.12 -8.27
C ILE A 21 10.54 1.03 -9.48
N ILE A 22 10.17 2.30 -9.24
CA ILE A 22 9.92 3.26 -10.30
C ILE A 22 11.18 3.55 -11.10
N SER A 23 12.33 3.68 -10.45
CA SER A 23 13.60 3.89 -11.13
C SER A 23 13.96 2.71 -12.03
N VAL A 24 13.83 1.47 -11.52
CA VAL A 24 14.12 0.26 -12.30
C VAL A 24 13.17 0.14 -13.48
N PHE A 25 11.87 0.39 -13.27
CA PHE A 25 10.90 0.39 -14.35
C PHE A 25 11.26 1.40 -15.44
N ASN A 26 11.53 2.65 -15.05
CA ASN A 26 11.83 3.74 -15.99
C ASN A 26 13.15 3.56 -16.74
N SER A 27 14.12 2.86 -16.17
CA SER A 27 15.38 2.53 -16.86
C SER A 27 15.24 1.40 -17.88
N ASN A 28 14.23 0.54 -17.70
CA ASN A 28 14.04 -0.68 -18.51
C ASN A 28 12.85 -0.60 -19.47
N CYS A 29 12.09 0.50 -19.44
CA CYS A 29 10.92 0.71 -20.29
C CYS A 29 11.27 1.33 -21.65
N SER A 30 10.37 1.16 -22.63
CA SER A 30 10.42 1.98 -23.85
C SER A 30 10.09 3.43 -23.51
N ALA A 31 10.61 4.38 -24.29
CA ALA A 31 10.33 5.81 -24.15
C ALA A 31 8.84 6.17 -24.31
N GLU A 32 8.00 5.25 -24.81
CA GLU A 32 6.56 5.44 -24.97
C GLU A 32 5.76 5.30 -23.67
N PHE A 33 6.37 4.77 -22.60
CA PHE A 33 5.75 4.63 -21.30
C PHE A 33 6.72 4.98 -20.17
N PHE A 34 6.17 5.54 -19.09
CA PHE A 34 6.93 5.85 -17.88
C PHE A 34 6.06 5.72 -16.65
N ALA A 35 6.66 5.35 -15.53
CA ALA A 35 6.03 5.29 -14.23
C ALA A 35 6.29 6.58 -13.45
N VAL A 36 5.23 7.08 -12.81
CA VAL A 36 5.32 8.20 -11.86
C VAL A 36 4.93 7.74 -10.46
N PRO A 37 5.56 8.30 -9.41
CA PRO A 37 5.16 8.01 -8.04
C PRO A 37 3.76 8.58 -7.76
N VAL A 38 2.98 7.84 -6.99
CA VAL A 38 1.68 8.27 -6.48
C VAL A 38 1.79 8.51 -4.99
N PHE A 39 1.19 9.60 -4.54
CA PHE A 39 1.07 9.97 -3.13
C PHE A 39 -0.38 10.32 -2.81
N PRO A 40 -0.82 10.12 -1.55
CA PRO A 40 -0.04 9.59 -0.43
C PRO A 40 0.11 8.05 -0.50
N LEU A 41 1.07 7.49 0.23
CA LEU A 41 1.24 6.03 0.37
C LEU A 41 0.23 5.45 1.39
N TRP A 42 -1.05 5.70 1.13
CA TRP A 42 -2.19 5.28 1.97
C TRP A 42 -3.07 4.31 1.19
N ALA A 43 -3.84 3.49 1.91
CA ALA A 43 -4.92 2.72 1.31
C ALA A 43 -6.25 3.38 1.62
N PHE A 44 -7.06 3.59 0.59
CA PHE A 44 -8.38 4.18 0.70
C PHE A 44 -9.46 3.11 0.64
N PHE A 45 -10.49 3.21 1.49
CA PHE A 45 -11.56 2.22 1.56
C PHE A 45 -12.92 2.84 1.97
N SER A 46 -14.00 2.09 1.74
CA SER A 46 -15.39 2.58 1.86
C SER A 46 -16.21 1.94 2.99
N PHE A 47 -15.60 1.09 3.81
CA PHE A 47 -16.27 0.40 4.92
C PHE A 47 -15.71 0.83 6.29
N PRO A 48 -16.49 0.74 7.37
CA PRO A 48 -15.99 0.97 8.72
C PRO A 48 -14.83 0.04 9.06
N PHE A 49 -13.79 0.58 9.70
CA PHE A 49 -12.63 -0.21 10.07
C PHE A 49 -12.90 -1.08 11.31
N PRO A 50 -12.44 -2.34 11.35
CA PRO A 50 -12.70 -3.23 12.49
C PRO A 50 -11.97 -2.78 13.76
N GLU A 51 -12.56 -3.09 14.92
CA GLU A 51 -12.05 -2.66 16.22
C GLU A 51 -10.89 -3.54 16.73
N LYS A 52 -10.97 -4.86 16.52
CA LYS A 52 -10.00 -5.83 17.05
C LYS A 52 -9.08 -6.35 15.94
N ILE A 53 -7.94 -5.67 15.77
CA ILE A 53 -6.91 -6.04 14.79
C ILE A 53 -5.92 -7.03 15.41
N ILE A 54 -5.80 -8.21 14.80
CA ILE A 54 -4.84 -9.24 15.20
C ILE A 54 -3.47 -8.91 14.59
N SER A 55 -3.41 -8.73 13.28
CA SER A 55 -2.17 -8.48 12.56
C SER A 55 -2.41 -7.67 11.29
N CYS A 56 -1.36 -7.00 10.83
CA CYS A 56 -1.35 -6.24 9.59
C CYS A 56 -0.06 -6.58 8.84
N GLU A 57 -0.22 -7.02 7.60
CA GLU A 57 0.86 -7.55 6.79
C GLU A 57 0.90 -6.86 5.43
N PHE A 58 2.07 -6.42 5.01
CA PHE A 58 2.27 -6.01 3.62
C PHE A 58 2.75 -7.21 2.81
N LEU A 59 2.21 -7.34 1.60
CA LEU A 59 2.65 -8.34 0.63
C LEU A 59 3.62 -7.73 -0.39
N GLU A 60 4.27 -8.61 -1.16
CA GLU A 60 5.15 -8.16 -2.22
C GLU A 60 4.44 -7.20 -3.18
N PRO A 61 5.13 -6.15 -3.66
CA PRO A 61 4.54 -5.18 -4.58
C PRO A 61 4.13 -5.83 -5.89
N VAL A 62 2.99 -5.43 -6.45
CA VAL A 62 2.46 -5.98 -7.71
C VAL A 62 2.14 -4.87 -8.71
N LEU A 63 2.22 -5.21 -10.00
CA LEU A 63 1.66 -4.39 -11.08
C LEU A 63 0.26 -4.91 -11.40
N LYS A 64 -0.75 -4.05 -11.30
CA LYS A 64 -2.15 -4.36 -11.59
C LYS A 64 -2.82 -3.15 -12.22
N ASP A 65 -3.51 -3.33 -13.35
CA ASP A 65 -4.25 -2.27 -14.04
C ASP A 65 -3.43 -0.98 -14.21
N GLU A 66 -2.19 -1.12 -14.71
CA GLU A 66 -1.25 0.00 -14.97
C GLU A 66 -0.82 0.76 -13.69
N LYS A 67 -1.04 0.18 -12.52
CA LYS A 67 -0.67 0.74 -11.23
C LYS A 67 0.25 -0.21 -10.48
N PHE A 68 1.23 0.36 -9.81
CA PHE A 68 2.00 -0.37 -8.82
C PHE A 68 1.33 -0.27 -7.46
N ILE A 69 1.15 -1.41 -6.82
CA ILE A 69 0.35 -1.56 -5.61
C ILE A 69 1.19 -2.27 -4.53
N TYR A 70 1.13 -1.76 -3.30
CA TYR A 70 1.47 -2.54 -2.11
C TYR A 70 0.18 -3.17 -1.57
N PRO A 71 -0.02 -4.49 -1.71
CA PRO A 71 -1.17 -5.15 -1.11
C PRO A 71 -0.98 -5.21 0.41
N VAL A 72 -2.05 -4.99 1.15
CA VAL A 72 -2.06 -5.04 2.62
C VAL A 72 -3.14 -6.02 3.07
N LYS A 73 -2.77 -6.98 3.90
CA LYS A 73 -3.68 -7.91 4.56
C LYS A 73 -3.84 -7.51 6.01
N ILE A 74 -5.10 -7.39 6.44
CA ILE A 74 -5.44 -7.08 7.82
C ILE A 74 -6.29 -8.21 8.36
N PHE A 75 -5.78 -8.88 9.39
CA PHE A 75 -6.46 -9.94 10.10
C PHE A 75 -7.14 -9.35 11.33
N PHE A 76 -8.42 -9.64 11.51
CA PHE A 76 -9.22 -9.07 12.58
C PHE A 76 -10.21 -10.10 13.13
N LEU A 77 -10.69 -9.87 14.36
CA LEU A 77 -11.72 -10.69 14.97
C LEU A 77 -13.09 -10.02 14.83
N LYS A 78 -14.08 -10.80 14.40
CA LYS A 78 -15.50 -10.45 14.45
C LYS A 78 -16.28 -11.65 14.96
N ASP A 79 -17.02 -11.47 16.05
CA ASP A 79 -17.79 -12.54 16.69
C ASP A 79 -16.93 -13.80 16.96
N GLU A 80 -15.72 -13.58 17.49
CA GLU A 80 -14.70 -14.60 17.79
C GLU A 80 -14.18 -15.38 16.57
N LYS A 81 -14.55 -14.98 15.35
CA LYS A 81 -14.04 -15.55 14.11
C LYS A 81 -12.97 -14.66 13.50
N GLU A 82 -11.89 -15.28 13.04
CA GLU A 82 -10.87 -14.60 12.27
C GLU A 82 -11.41 -14.25 10.88
N ASN A 83 -11.20 -12.99 10.48
CA ASN A 83 -11.60 -12.44 9.20
C ASN A 83 -10.44 -11.66 8.59
N ILE A 84 -10.50 -11.48 7.27
CA ILE A 84 -9.44 -10.82 6.50
C ILE A 84 -10.03 -9.65 5.71
N ILE A 85 -9.37 -8.51 5.78
CA ILE A 85 -9.56 -7.38 4.86
C ILE A 85 -8.31 -7.27 4.00
N ASN A 86 -8.52 -7.11 2.69
CA ASN A 86 -7.47 -6.77 1.74
C ASN A 86 -7.59 -5.29 1.38
N LEU A 87 -6.50 -4.55 1.51
CA LEU A 87 -6.39 -3.16 1.09
C LEU A 87 -5.27 -3.02 0.05
N GLU A 88 -5.32 -1.94 -0.72
CA GLU A 88 -4.34 -1.64 -1.76
C GLU A 88 -3.80 -0.23 -1.55
N ILE A 89 -2.47 -0.09 -1.39
CA ILE A 89 -1.80 1.20 -1.48
C ILE A 89 -1.26 1.36 -2.90
N VAL A 90 -1.84 2.28 -3.66
CA VAL A 90 -1.32 2.64 -4.98
C VAL A 90 -0.10 3.54 -4.79
N PHE A 91 1.08 3.07 -5.21
CA PHE A 91 2.32 3.83 -5.07
C PHE A 91 2.91 4.29 -6.41
N GLY A 92 2.40 3.80 -7.53
CA GLY A 92 2.86 4.25 -8.84
C GLY A 92 1.79 4.07 -9.90
N LYS A 93 1.86 4.90 -10.93
CA LYS A 93 1.00 4.82 -12.11
C LYS A 93 1.86 4.85 -13.37
N ILE A 94 1.55 3.99 -14.33
CA ILE A 94 2.14 4.01 -15.66
C ILE A 94 1.35 5.01 -16.51
N LEU A 95 2.07 5.86 -17.23
CA LEU A 95 1.55 6.82 -18.19
C LEU A 95 2.13 6.48 -19.58
N GLY A 96 1.33 6.64 -20.63
CA GLY A 96 1.74 6.34 -22.02
C GLY A 96 0.62 5.69 -22.84
N LYS A 97 0.93 5.23 -24.06
CA LYS A 97 0.02 4.38 -24.84
C LYS A 97 0.16 2.94 -24.35
N ILE A 98 -0.74 2.50 -23.46
CA ILE A 98 -0.69 1.13 -22.95
C ILE A 98 -1.14 0.15 -24.04
N LYS A 99 -0.24 -0.76 -24.42
CA LYS A 99 -0.61 -2.07 -24.98
C LYS A 99 -0.79 -3.03 -23.82
N SER A 100 -1.87 -3.79 -23.84
CA SER A 100 -2.40 -4.65 -22.78
C SER A 100 -1.54 -5.87 -22.40
N SER A 101 -0.22 -5.74 -22.31
CA SER A 101 0.69 -6.87 -22.06
C SER A 101 1.98 -6.45 -21.35
N LEU A 102 1.91 -5.48 -20.44
CA LEU A 102 3.08 -4.99 -19.72
C LEU A 102 3.36 -5.88 -18.52
N GLU A 103 4.29 -6.82 -18.67
CA GLU A 103 4.76 -7.66 -17.59
C GLU A 103 5.93 -6.98 -16.88
N PHE A 104 5.80 -6.77 -15.57
CA PHE A 104 6.87 -6.24 -14.75
C PHE A 104 7.27 -7.26 -13.70
N HIS A 105 8.52 -7.71 -13.79
CA HIS A 105 9.09 -8.66 -12.86
C HIS A 105 10.07 -7.93 -11.94
N LEU A 106 9.73 -7.87 -10.65
CA LEU A 106 10.66 -7.39 -9.63
C LEU A 106 11.63 -8.51 -9.27
N CYS A 107 12.93 -8.20 -9.27
CA CYS A 107 13.92 -9.12 -8.71
C CYS A 107 13.60 -9.33 -7.21
N PRO A 108 13.20 -10.55 -6.79
CA PRO A 108 12.66 -10.76 -5.45
C PRO A 108 13.69 -10.50 -4.35
N ASP A 109 14.96 -10.82 -4.59
CA ASP A 109 16.03 -10.77 -3.58
C ASP A 109 16.35 -9.33 -3.12
N GLU A 110 16.06 -8.35 -3.97
CA GLU A 110 16.30 -6.94 -3.72
C GLU A 110 15.25 -6.25 -2.84
N ILE A 111 14.08 -6.88 -2.67
CA ILE A 111 12.95 -6.36 -1.89
C ILE A 111 12.70 -7.23 -0.64
N LYS A 112 12.93 -8.55 -0.75
CA LYS A 112 12.61 -9.54 0.29
C LYS A 112 13.27 -9.31 1.65
N ASN A 113 14.45 -8.69 1.70
CA ASN A 113 15.16 -8.51 2.97
C ASN A 113 14.87 -7.17 3.66
N CYS A 114 14.10 -6.27 3.04
CA CYS A 114 13.92 -4.90 3.53
C CYS A 114 12.46 -4.43 3.57
N PHE A 115 11.51 -5.25 3.11
CA PHE A 115 10.11 -4.89 3.06
C PHE A 115 9.45 -5.13 4.43
N PRO A 116 8.65 -4.18 4.97
CA PRO A 116 8.04 -4.32 6.28
C PRO A 116 6.86 -5.29 6.22
N TYR A 117 7.13 -6.59 6.10
CA TYR A 117 6.09 -7.60 5.90
C TYR A 117 5.05 -7.65 7.00
N LYS A 118 5.42 -7.30 8.25
CA LYS A 118 4.50 -7.21 9.37
C LYS A 118 4.66 -5.88 10.09
N ILE A 119 3.57 -5.16 10.29
CA ILE A 119 3.56 -3.93 11.09
C ILE A 119 2.71 -4.11 12.34
N ARG A 120 3.14 -3.45 13.42
CA ARG A 120 2.45 -3.50 14.72
C ARG A 120 1.57 -2.29 14.97
N VAL A 121 1.84 -1.18 14.30
CA VAL A 121 1.17 0.11 14.55
C VAL A 121 0.92 0.81 13.22
N PHE A 122 -0.29 1.32 13.05
CA PHE A 122 -0.72 2.14 11.93
C PHE A 122 -1.82 3.09 12.39
N LYS A 123 -2.29 3.97 11.51
CA LYS A 123 -3.45 4.81 11.79
C LYS A 123 -4.58 4.53 10.82
N THR A 124 -5.78 4.81 11.28
CA THR A 124 -6.96 4.95 10.43
C THR A 124 -7.61 6.30 10.67
N GLY A 125 -8.44 6.74 9.73
CA GLY A 125 -9.19 7.97 9.88
C GLY A 125 -10.16 8.18 8.73
N ASN A 126 -11.00 9.19 8.88
CA ASN A 126 -11.83 9.67 7.80
C ASN A 126 -10.96 10.47 6.83
N VAL A 127 -11.21 10.33 5.53
CA VAL A 127 -10.51 11.08 4.50
C VAL A 127 -11.48 11.87 3.62
N LEU A 128 -11.10 13.12 3.37
CA LEU A 128 -11.65 13.98 2.33
C LEU A 128 -10.60 14.09 1.23
N VAL A 129 -11.01 13.76 0.00
CA VAL A 129 -10.20 13.96 -1.21
C VAL A 129 -10.91 15.01 -2.06
N GLN A 130 -10.28 16.17 -2.20
CA GLN A 130 -10.85 17.30 -2.94
C GLN A 130 -9.73 18.07 -3.62
N ASP A 131 -9.91 18.46 -4.88
CA ASP A 131 -8.97 19.32 -5.63
C ASP A 131 -7.52 18.80 -5.62
N ASN A 132 -7.33 17.49 -5.81
CA ASN A 132 -6.02 16.78 -5.70
C ASN A 132 -5.33 16.89 -4.33
N SER A 133 -6.04 17.36 -3.31
CA SER A 133 -5.61 17.36 -1.93
C SER A 133 -6.27 16.22 -1.14
N TRP A 134 -5.63 15.82 -0.06
CA TRP A 134 -6.13 14.84 0.89
C TRP A 134 -6.04 15.42 2.29
N GLN A 135 -7.08 15.21 3.08
CA GLN A 135 -7.11 15.58 4.49
C GLN A 135 -7.59 14.39 5.31
N LEU A 136 -6.80 14.03 6.32
CA LEU A 136 -7.12 13.00 7.29
C LEU A 136 -7.68 13.66 8.55
N PHE A 137 -8.78 13.13 9.08
CA PHE A 137 -9.40 13.60 10.30
C PHE A 137 -9.97 12.42 11.09
N ASP A 138 -10.33 12.66 12.36
CA ASP A 138 -10.74 11.62 13.31
C ASP A 138 -9.74 10.46 13.41
N GLU A 139 -8.45 10.80 13.47
CA GLU A 139 -7.37 9.83 13.48
C GLU A 139 -7.46 8.88 14.67
N LYS A 140 -7.37 7.58 14.40
CA LYS A 140 -7.27 6.51 15.40
C LYS A 140 -5.99 5.72 15.19
N TRP A 141 -5.19 5.62 16.25
CA TRP A 141 -4.05 4.72 16.26
C TRP A 141 -4.53 3.28 16.48
N CYS A 142 -4.09 2.39 15.59
CA CYS A 142 -4.37 0.97 15.67
C CYS A 142 -3.08 0.25 16.06
N LYS A 143 -3.16 -0.59 17.08
CA LYS A 143 -2.07 -1.47 17.51
C LYS A 143 -2.51 -2.92 17.33
N CYS A 144 -1.76 -3.68 16.53
CA CYS A 144 -1.96 -5.11 16.36
C CYS A 144 -1.70 -5.80 17.71
N GLN A 145 -2.57 -6.72 18.10
CA GLN A 145 -2.32 -7.52 19.31
C GLN A 145 -1.06 -8.37 19.10
N PRO A 146 -0.19 -8.51 20.12
CA PRO A 146 0.87 -9.50 20.05
C PRO A 146 0.23 -10.88 19.91
N LEU A 147 0.66 -11.66 18.93
CA LEU A 147 0.38 -13.09 18.88
C LEU A 147 1.07 -13.70 20.11
N SER A 148 0.28 -14.15 21.07
CA SER A 148 0.72 -14.87 22.27
C SER A 148 1.27 -16.25 21.91
#